data_AF-A0A522VXZ1-F1
#
_entry.id   AF-A0A522VXZ1-F1
#
_cell.length_a   1.000
_cell.length_b   1.000
_cell.length_c   1.000
_cell.angle_alpha   90.00
_cell.angle_beta   90.00
_cell.angle_gamma   90.00
#
_symmetry.space_group_name_H-M   'P 1'
#
loop_
_entity.id
_entity.type
_entity.pdbx_description
1 polymer ?
#
loop_
_entity_poly.entity_id
_entity_poly.type
_entity_poly.pdbx_seq_one_letter_code
_entity_poly.pdbx_strand_id
1 'polypeptide(L)' 'MIAVLGLGSIGLRHARNALSLGETVIGFDPSPERRALLEAEGATTTDSRDAALAVAEAVVIASPSDR' A
#
# COMPACT_ATOMS: atom_id res chain seq x y z
N MET A 1 -0.46 -12.06 1.10
CA MET A 1 -0.10 -10.65 1.43
C MET A 1 -0.12 -9.82 0.14
N ILE A 2 -0.82 -8.68 0.16
CA ILE A 2 -0.97 -7.79 -1.00
C ILE A 2 -0.13 -6.52 -0.80
N ALA A 3 0.71 -6.19 -1.78
CA ALA A 3 1.41 -4.91 -1.80
C ALA A 3 0.57 -3.82 -2.48
N VAL A 4 0.53 -2.62 -1.90
CA VAL A 4 -0.05 -1.43 -2.52
C VAL A 4 1.04 -0.37 -2.72
N LEU A 5 1.39 -0.12 -3.98
CA LEU A 5 2.40 0.87 -4.36
C LEU A 5 1.72 2.19 -4.76
N GLY A 6 1.92 3.21 -3.94
CA GLY A 6 1.22 4.49 -4.01
C GLY A 6 0.03 4.51 -3.06
N LEU A 7 0.05 5.41 -2.08
CA LEU A 7 -0.96 5.54 -1.01
C LEU A 7 -1.73 6.85 -1.13
N GLY A 8 -2.02 7.26 -2.37
CA GLY A 8 -2.99 8.31 -2.67
C GLY A 8 -4.43 7.83 -2.46
N SER A 9 -5.40 8.63 -2.90
CA SER A 9 -6.84 8.34 -2.73
C SER A 9 -7.26 6.96 -3.28
N ILE A 10 -6.72 6.56 -4.43
CA ILE A 10 -6.99 5.27 -5.05
C ILE A 10 -6.27 4.12 -4.35
N GLY A 11 -4.98 4.30 -4.04
CA GLY A 11 -4.20 3.29 -3.31
C GLY A 11 -4.79 2.94 -1.95
N LEU A 12 -5.14 3.95 -1.15
CA LEU A 12 -5.79 3.74 0.15
C LEU A 12 -7.14 3.05 0.02
N ARG A 13 -7.91 3.33 -1.03
CA ARG A 13 -9.18 2.63 -1.30
C ARG A 13 -8.94 1.13 -1.55
N HIS A 14 -7.95 0.77 -2.35
CA HIS A 14 -7.61 -0.63 -2.59
C HIS A 14 -7.09 -1.33 -1.34
N ALA A 15 -6.26 -0.65 -0.55
CA ALA A 15 -5.77 -1.17 0.73
C ALA A 15 -6.93 -1.46 1.71
N ARG A 16 -7.86 -0.50 1.90
CA ARG A 16 -9.05 -0.69 2.74
C ARG A 16 -9.92 -1.85 2.27
N ASN A 17 -10.14 -1.97 0.96
CA ASN A 17 -10.91 -3.08 0.41
C ASN A 17 -10.23 -4.42 0.70
N ALA A 18 -8.92 -4.53 0.48
CA ALA A 18 -8.16 -5.74 0.79
C ALA A 18 -8.25 -6.08 2.30
N LEU A 19 -8.03 -5.11 3.19
CA LEU A 19 -8.18 -5.30 4.64
C LEU A 19 -9.59 -5.77 5.01
N SER A 20 -10.64 -5.18 4.42
CA SER A 20 -12.04 -5.56 4.68
C SER A 20 -12.38 -6.99 4.23
N LEU A 21 -11.62 -7.55 3.29
CA LEU A 21 -11.74 -8.94 2.85
C LEU A 21 -10.93 -9.91 3.72
N GLY A 22 -10.24 -9.41 4.75
CA GLY A 22 -9.38 -10.22 5.64
C GLY A 22 -7.96 -10.41 5.13
N GLU A 23 -7.57 -9.72 4.05
CA GLU A 23 -6.22 -9.80 3.51
C GLU A 23 -5.23 -8.96 4.32
N THR A 24 -3.97 -9.38 4.31
CA THR A 24 -2.86 -8.59 4.86
C THR A 24 -2.31 -7.66 3.79
N VAL A 25 -2.06 -6.40 4.16
CA VAL A 25 -1.56 -5.36 3.24
C VAL A 25 -0.22 -4.81 3.72
N ILE A 26 0.74 -4.72 2.79
CA ILE A 26 1.96 -3.92 2.94
C ILE A 26 1.93 -2.74 1.96
N GLY A 27 1.95 -1.51 2.48
CA GLY A 27 1.92 -0.31 1.66
C GLY A 27 3.28 0.35 1.48
N PHE A 28 3.52 0.90 0.30
CA PHE A 28 4.66 1.78 0.01
C PHE A 28 4.16 3.11 -0.58
N ASP A 29 4.66 4.21 -0.04
CA ASP A 29 4.58 5.54 -0.64
C ASP A 29 5.79 6.36 -0.17
N PRO A 30 6.37 7.23 -1.01
CA PRO A 30 7.46 8.11 -0.58
C PRO A 30 7.05 9.05 0.57
N SER A 31 5.79 9.45 0.66
CA SER A 31 5.29 10.32 1.73
C SER A 31 5.10 9.56 3.05
N PRO A 32 5.79 9.94 4.15
CA PRO A 32 5.56 9.35 5.47
C PRO A 32 4.14 9.59 6.00
N GLU A 33 3.53 10.72 5.66
CA GLU A 33 2.14 11.04 6.05
C GLU A 33 1.16 10.02 5.44
N ARG A 34 1.34 9.67 4.17
CA ARG A 34 0.48 8.68 3.50
C ARG A 34 0.69 7.27 4.05
N ARG A 35 1.91 6.94 4.47
CA ARG A 35 2.18 5.68 5.18
C ARG A 35 1.44 5.64 6.52
N ALA A 36 1.53 6.71 7.32
CA ALA A 36 0.80 6.81 8.60
C ALA A 36 -0.72 6.67 8.45
N LEU A 37 -1.31 7.21 7.35
CA LEU A 37 -2.73 7.01 7.05
C LEU A 37 -3.10 5.55 6.84
N LEU A 38 -2.24 4.75 6.20
CA LEU A 38 -2.48 3.32 6.01
C LEU A 38 -2.25 2.52 7.30
N GLU A 39 -1.26 2.89 8.10
CA GLU A 39 -1.02 2.27 9.42
C GLU A 39 -2.20 2.46 10.37
N ALA A 40 -2.85 3.63 10.33
CA ALA A 40 -4.07 3.90 11.08
C ALA A 40 -5.26 2.99 10.69
N GLU A 41 -5.23 2.39 9.51
CA GLU A 41 -6.23 1.40 9.04
C GLU A 41 -5.86 -0.04 9.45
N GLY A 42 -4.72 -0.24 10.12
CA GLY A 42 -4.26 -1.55 10.62
C GLY A 42 -3.37 -2.34 9.65
N ALA A 43 -2.86 -1.70 8.59
CA ALA A 43 -1.90 -2.31 7.66
C ALA A 43 -0.44 -2.02 8.04
N THR A 44 0.50 -2.76 7.44
CA THR A 44 1.94 -2.51 7.56
C THR A 44 2.41 -1.58 6.44
N THR A 45 3.44 -0.78 6.68
CA THR A 45 4.07 0.02 5.62
C THR A 45 5.59 -0.16 5.56
N THR A 46 6.16 0.22 4.43
CA THR A 46 7.60 0.28 4.22
C THR A 46 7.94 1.52 3.38
N ASP A 47 9.15 2.03 3.56
CA ASP A 47 9.76 3.08 2.73
C ASP A 47 10.57 2.50 1.55
N SER A 48 10.59 1.17 1.39
CA SER A 48 11.27 0.48 0.29
C SER A 48 10.29 -0.27 -0.59
N ARG A 49 10.18 0.16 -1.85
CA ARG A 49 9.38 -0.54 -2.87
C ARG A 49 9.82 -1.99 -3.03
N ASP A 50 11.12 -2.23 -3.05
CA ASP A 50 11.67 -3.57 -3.27
C ASP A 50 11.37 -4.49 -2.08
N ALA A 51 11.37 -3.95 -0.86
CA ALA A 51 10.96 -4.71 0.33
C ALA A 51 9.47 -5.12 0.26
N ALA A 52 8.59 -4.22 -0.19
CA ALA A 52 7.18 -4.56 -0.38
C ALA A 52 6.97 -5.65 -1.44
N LEU A 53 7.70 -5.57 -2.55
CA LEU A 53 7.62 -6.54 -3.64
C LEU A 53 8.16 -7.93 -3.23
N ALA A 54 9.19 -7.98 -2.40
CA ALA A 54 9.83 -9.24 -2.00
C ALA A 54 8.92 -10.15 -1.15
N VAL A 55 7.93 -9.59 -0.47
CA VAL A 55 7.03 -10.32 0.45
C VAL A 55 5.60 -10.46 -0.07
N ALA A 56 5.27 -9.83 -1.19
CA ALA A 56 3.92 -9.79 -1.72
C ALA A 56 3.64 -10.92 -2.72
N GLU A 57 2.44 -11.49 -2.63
CA GLU A 57 1.93 -12.48 -3.59
C GLU A 57 1.25 -11.80 -4.78
N ALA A 58 0.70 -10.61 -4.55
CA ALA A 58 0.04 -9.78 -5.55
C ALA A 58 0.32 -8.30 -5.27
N VAL A 59 0.30 -7.47 -6.33
CA VAL A 59 0.66 -6.06 -6.26
C VAL A 59 -0.40 -5.20 -6.93
N VAL A 60 -0.89 -4.20 -6.21
CA VAL A 60 -1.69 -3.09 -6.74
C VAL A 60 -0.77 -1.90 -6.95
N ILE A 61 -0.65 -1.43 -8.19
CA ILE A 61 0.12 -0.22 -8.53
C ILE A 61 -0.88 0.92 -8.76
N ALA A 62 -0.86 1.90 -7.86
CA ALA A 62 -1.73 3.07 -7.86
C ALA A 62 -0.91 4.37 -7.79
N SER A 63 0.14 4.46 -8.62
CA SER A 63 0.95 5.66 -8.79
C SER A 63 0.40 6.54 -9.92
N PRO A 64 0.53 7.87 -9.82
CA PRO A 64 0.39 8.73 -10.98
C PRO A 64 1.35 8.29 -12.10
N SER A 65 0.94 8.49 -13.35
CA SER A 65 1.87 8.41 -14.49
C SER A 65 2.69 9.69 -14.60
N ASP A 66 3.87 9.62 -15.21
CA ASP A 66 4.84 10.70 -15.43
C ASP A 66 4.37 11.86 -16.35
N ARG A 67 3.07 12.13 -16.44
CA ARG A 67 2.53 13.25 -17.21
C ARG A 67 2.65 14.57 -16.49
#